data_AF-A0A1F8X3T0-F1
#
_entry.id   AF-A0A1F8X3T0-F1
#
_cell.length_a   1.000
_cell.length_b   1.000
_cell.length_c   1.000
_cell.angle_alpha   90.00
_cell.angle_beta   90.00
_cell.angle_gamma   90.00
#
_symmetry.space_group_name_H-M   'P 1'
#
loop_
_entity.id
_entity.type
_entity.pdbx_description
1 polymer ?
#
loop_
_entity_poly.entity_id
_entity_poly.type
_entity_poly.pdbx_seq_one_letter_code
_entity_poly.pdbx_strand_id
1 'polypeptide(L)' 'MKLLSVKEICVLIQAKPSTIYQWAELGQIPCFKINGLLRFEEKEILDWLKDQKRVYNVGRAGRRPGKEV' A
#
# COMPACT_ATOMS: atom_id res chain seq x y z
N MET A 1 -18.44 1.26 11.37
CA MET A 1 -16.99 1.20 11.12
C MET A 1 -16.55 -0.23 11.31
N LYS A 2 -15.86 -0.83 10.34
CA LYS A 2 -15.36 -2.21 10.43
C LYS A 2 -13.85 -2.16 10.55
N LEU A 3 -13.35 -2.66 11.69
CA LEU A 3 -11.92 -2.75 11.98
C LEU A 3 -11.40 -4.12 11.55
N LEU A 4 -10.52 -4.11 10.57
CA LEU A 4 -9.85 -5.27 10.02
C LEU A 4 -8.55 -5.53 10.79
N SER A 5 -8.20 -6.81 10.89
CA SER A 5 -6.89 -7.23 11.40
C SER A 5 -5.84 -7.21 10.29
N VAL A 6 -4.55 -7.30 10.67
CA VAL A 6 -3.45 -7.45 9.71
C VAL A 6 -3.73 -8.59 8.71
N LYS A 7 -4.26 -9.73 9.19
CA LYS A 7 -4.56 -10.89 8.33
C LYS A 7 -5.60 -10.57 7.26
N GLU A 8 -6.66 -9.86 7.63
CA GLU A 8 -7.70 -9.47 6.67
C GLU A 8 -7.20 -8.44 5.66
N ILE A 9 -6.38 -7.48 6.10
CA ILE A 9 -5.72 -6.54 5.19
C ILE A 9 -4.80 -7.24 4.21
N CYS A 10 -4.05 -8.25 4.64
CA CYS A 10 -3.19 -9.03 3.77
C CYS A 10 -3.98 -9.72 2.65
N VAL A 11 -5.16 -10.26 2.97
CA VAL A 11 -6.04 -10.89 1.98
C VAL A 11 -6.62 -9.84 1.03
N LEU A 12 -7.04 -8.68 1.55
CA LEU A 12 -7.65 -7.60 0.78
C LEU A 12 -6.66 -6.99 -0.23
N ILE A 13 -5.44 -6.70 0.20
CA ILE A 13 -4.39 -6.06 -0.63
C ILE A 13 -3.57 -7.12 -1.40
N GLN A 14 -3.74 -8.41 -1.08
CA GLN A 14 -2.92 -9.51 -1.57
C GLN A 14 -1.41 -9.29 -1.33
N ALA A 15 -1.09 -8.72 -0.16
CA ALA A 15 0.27 -8.43 0.26
C ALA A 15 0.74 -9.38 1.36
N LYS A 16 2.06 -9.53 1.49
CA LYS A 16 2.66 -10.30 2.59
C LYS A 16 2.48 -9.55 3.91
N PRO A 17 2.25 -10.25 5.04
CA PRO A 17 2.12 -9.61 6.35
C PRO A 17 3.36 -8.78 6.73
N SER A 18 4.56 -9.23 6.38
CA SER A 18 5.79 -8.46 6.61
C SER A 18 5.77 -7.08 5.92
N THR A 19 5.20 -7.00 4.72
CA THR A 19 5.07 -5.73 3.99
C THR A 19 4.07 -4.81 4.66
N ILE A 20 2.95 -5.35 5.15
CA ILE A 20 1.94 -4.57 5.90
C ILE A 20 2.53 -4.05 7.21
N TYR A 21 3.27 -4.87 7.96
CA TYR A 21 3.96 -4.41 9.18
C TYR A 21 4.95 -3.29 8.86
N GLN A 22 5.76 -3.46 7.82
CA GLN A 22 6.71 -2.43 7.39
C GLN A 22 6.01 -1.12 7.00
N TRP A 23 4.91 -1.18 6.25
CA TRP A 23 4.14 0.03 5.92
C TRP A 23 3.52 0.68 7.15
N ALA A 24 3.07 -0.11 8.13
CA ALA A 24 2.53 0.41 9.37
C ALA A 24 3.62 1.09 10.22
N GLU A 25 4.82 0.51 10.29
CA GLU A 25 5.98 1.10 10.96
C GLU A 25 6.46 2.39 10.27
N LEU A 26 6.43 2.42 8.94
CA LEU A 26 6.79 3.59 8.13
C LEU A 26 5.67 4.65 8.08
N GLY A 27 4.49 4.39 8.64
CA GLY A 27 3.33 5.28 8.56
C GLY A 27 2.78 5.48 7.15
N GLN A 28 3.03 4.55 6.23
CA GLN A 28 2.58 4.62 4.84
C GLN A 28 1.14 4.14 4.65
N ILE A 29 0.65 3.28 5.54
CA ILE A 29 -0.70 2.72 5.52
C ILE A 29 -1.48 3.25 6.74
N PRO A 30 -2.74 3.71 6.57
CA PRO A 30 -3.54 4.16 7.69
C PRO A 30 -3.85 2.99 8.63
N CYS A 31 -3.37 3.08 9.87
CA CYS A 31 -3.54 2.05 10.87
C CYS A 31 -3.67 2.64 12.27
N PHE A 32 -4.41 1.94 13.13
CA PHE A 32 -4.63 2.28 14.53
C PHE A 32 -3.85 1.31 15.40
N LYS A 33 -2.94 1.84 16.21
CA LYS A 33 -2.23 1.07 17.23
C LYS A 33 -3.02 1.11 18.54
N ILE A 34 -3.69 0.02 18.88
CA ILE A 34 -4.50 -0.11 20.09
C ILE A 34 -3.87 -1.18 20.98
N ASN A 35 -3.28 -0.79 22.12
CA ASN A 35 -2.64 -1.71 23.07
C ASN A 35 -1.65 -2.69 22.43
N GLY A 36 -0.90 -2.25 21.42
CA GLY A 36 0.08 -3.07 20.69
C GLY A 36 -0.49 -3.86 19.51
N LEU A 37 -1.81 -3.83 19.30
CA LEU A 37 -2.46 -4.42 18.13
C LEU A 37 -2.60 -3.38 17.02
N LEU A 38 -2.28 -3.77 15.80
CA LEU A 38 -2.57 -2.98 14.60
C LEU A 38 -3.98 -3.30 14.10
N ARG A 39 -4.81 -2.27 13.97
CA ARG A 39 -6.15 -2.32 13.42
C ARG A 39 -6.25 -1.38 12.23
N PHE A 40 -7.04 -1.77 11.24
CA PHE A 40 -7.19 -1.01 10.01
C PHE A 40 -8.66 -0.76 9.77
N GLU A 41 -9.05 0.47 9.48
CA GLU A 41 -10.42 0.73 9.08
C GLU A 41 -10.60 0.41 7.59
N GLU A 42 -11.61 -0.41 7.27
CA GLU A 42 -11.88 -0.83 5.89
C GLU A 42 -12.07 0.38 4.94
N LYS A 43 -12.79 1.42 5.38
CA LYS A 43 -13.06 2.61 4.58
C LYS A 43 -11.78 3.41 4.30
N GLU A 44 -10.96 3.68 5.31
CA GLU A 44 -9.68 4.39 5.14
C GLU A 44 -8.74 3.62 4.21
N ILE A 45 -8.67 2.30 4.33
CA ILE A 45 -7.81 1.49 3.47
C ILE A 45 -8.28 1.54 2.02
N LEU A 46 -9.60 1.48 1.78
CA LEU A 46 -10.15 1.61 0.43
C LEU A 46 -9.88 3.00 -0.16
N ASP A 47 -9.95 4.05 0.65
CA ASP A 47 -9.65 5.42 0.21
C ASP A 47 -8.15 5.59 -0.09
N TRP A 48 -7.29 5.10 0.80
CA TRP A 48 -5.85 5.04 0.61
C TRP A 48 -5.47 4.27 -0.67
N LEU A 49 -6.09 3.13 -0.94
CA LEU A 49 -5.87 2.37 -2.18
C LEU A 49 -6.24 3.16 -3.44
N LYS A 50 -7.27 4.02 -3.37
CA LYS A 50 -7.64 4.90 -4.49
C LYS A 50 -6.61 6.00 -4.69
N ASP A 51 -6.10 6.58 -3.62
CA ASP A 51 -5.02 7.57 -3.69
C ASP A 51 -3.72 6.97 -4.27
N GLN A 52 -3.41 5.72 -3.89
CA GLN A 52 -2.26 4.99 -4.41
C GLN A 52 -2.42 4.53 -5.87
N LYS A 53 -3.58 4.68 -6.51
CA LYS A 53 -3.71 4.56 -7.97
C LYS A 53 -3.02 5.74 -8.65
N ARG A 54 -1.69 5.76 -8.59
CA ARG A 54 -0.90 6.46 -9.59
C ARG A 54 -1.20 5.80 -10.92
N VAL A 55 -1.88 6.54 -11.80
CA VAL A 55 -1.97 6.20 -13.22
C VAL A 55 -0.52 6.14 -13.70
N TYR A 56 0.01 4.93 -13.85
CA TYR A 56 1.23 4.73 -14.63
C TYR A 56 0.87 5.16 -16.04
N ASN A 57 1.15 6.42 -16.37
CA ASN A 57 1.14 6.87 -17.75
C ASN A 57 2.19 6.03 -18.46
N VAL A 58 1.75 4.97 -19.15
CA VAL A 58 2.59 4.11 -20.01
C VAL A 58 3.11 4.88 -21.23
N GLY A 59 2.99 6.20 -21.25
CA GLY A 59 3.56 7.08 -22.26
C GLY A 59 4.22 8.28 -21.62
N ARG A 60 5.55 8.24 -21.46
CA ARG A 60 6.51 9.26 -21.94
C ARG A 60 7.91 9.02 -21.35
N ALA A 61 8.84 8.68 -22.24
CA ALA A 61 10.30 8.82 -22.16
C ALA A 61 11.05 7.87 -21.19
N GLY A 62 12.18 7.26 -21.55
CA GLY A 62 13.22 7.78 -22.41
C GLY A 62 13.80 6.81 -23.44
N ARG A 63 14.12 7.40 -24.59
CA ARG A 63 14.99 6.88 -25.62
C ARG A 63 16.29 6.35 -24.99
N ARG A 64 16.66 5.11 -25.26
CA ARG A 64 18.06 4.69 -25.14
C ARG A 64 18.81 5.37 -26.29
N PRO A 65 19.81 6.23 -26.06
CA PRO A 65 20.75 6.52 -27.12
C PRO A 65 21.49 5.22 -27.43
N GLY A 66 21.44 4.80 -28.69
CA GLY A 66 22.20 3.67 -29.18
C GLY A 66 23.68 3.89 -28.87
N LYS A 67 24.30 2.87 -28.29
CA LYS A 67 25.75 2.82 -28.12
C LYS A 67 26.33 2.56 -29.51
N GLU A 68 26.70 3.62 -30.21
CA GLU A 68 27.51 3.55 -31.42
C GLU A 68 28.96 3.32 -30.98
N VAL A 69 29.46 2.09 -31.15
CA VAL A 69 30.88 1.71 -31.19
C VAL A 69 31.07 0.56 -32.16
#